data_AF-A0A3B0ZIH0-F1
#
_entry.id   AF-A0A3B0ZIH0-F1
#
_cell.length_a   1.000
_cell.length_b   1.000
_cell.length_c   1.000
_cell.angle_alpha   90.00
_cell.angle_beta   90.00
_cell.angle_gamma   90.00
#
_symmetry.space_group_name_H-M   'P 1'
#
loop_
_entity.id
_entity.type
_entity.pdbx_description
1 polymer ?
#
loop_
_entity_poly.entity_id
_entity_poly.type
_entity_poly.pdbx_seq_one_letter_code
_entity_poly.pdbx_strand_id
1 'polypeptide(L)' 'MQMSRVVVSLDHAAVKDSDLVLFESFSFVQILSLGNAKIADGALGYLLNLPKLETLIGLGSACSKSHQRF' A
#
# COMPACT_ATOMS: atom_id res chain seq x y z
N MET A 1 -8.23 25.07 -8.79
CA MET A 1 -7.02 24.25 -9.02
C MET A 1 -7.39 22.82 -8.65
N GLN A 2 -7.63 21.93 -9.63
CA GLN A 2 -7.92 20.53 -9.32
C GLN A 2 -6.60 19.81 -9.09
N MET A 3 -6.34 19.33 -7.87
CA MET A 3 -5.19 18.46 -7.60
C MET A 3 -5.48 17.10 -8.22
N SER A 4 -4.77 16.76 -9.30
CA SER A 4 -4.82 15.42 -9.88
C SER A 4 -4.14 14.44 -8.92
N ARG A 5 -4.92 13.50 -8.40
CA ARG A 5 -4.40 12.41 -7.58
C ARG A 5 -3.99 11.24 -8.45
N VAL A 6 -2.87 10.60 -8.11
CA VAL A 6 -2.46 9.34 -8.74
C VAL A 6 -2.89 8.18 -7.85
N VAL A 7 -3.80 7.37 -8.38
CA VAL A 7 -4.41 6.22 -7.72
C VAL A 7 -3.91 4.94 -8.39
N VAL A 8 -3.38 4.02 -7.59
CA VAL A 8 -2.99 2.68 -8.03
C VAL A 8 -3.86 1.69 -7.28
N SER A 9 -4.67 0.91 -7.99
CA SER A 9 -5.42 -0.20 -7.40
C SER A 9 -4.84 -1.52 -7.89
N LEU A 10 -4.47 -2.37 -6.94
CA LEU A 10 -4.06 -3.75 -7.12
C LEU A 10 -5.03 -4.70 -6.39
N ASP A 11 -6.30 -4.29 -6.26
CA ASP A 11 -7.30 -5.11 -5.60
C ASP A 11 -7.43 -6.46 -6.32
N HIS A 12 -7.41 -7.56 -5.56
CA HIS A 12 -7.42 -8.95 -6.07
C HIS A 12 -6.20 -9.37 -6.88
N ALA A 13 -5.18 -8.51 -7.02
CA ALA A 13 -3.91 -8.92 -7.58
C ALA A 13 -3.17 -9.82 -6.58
N ALA A 14 -2.48 -10.84 -7.09
CA ALA A 14 -1.67 -11.75 -6.29
C ALA A 14 -0.33 -11.10 -5.89
N VAL A 15 -0.39 -9.94 -5.24
CA VAL A 15 0.77 -9.18 -4.76
C VAL A 15 1.37 -9.89 -3.55
N LYS A 16 2.68 -10.10 -3.58
CA LYS A 16 3.48 -10.65 -2.49
C LYS A 16 4.35 -9.55 -1.86
N ASP A 17 4.89 -9.83 -0.69
CA ASP A 17 5.81 -8.93 0.01
C ASP A 17 7.00 -8.49 -0.86
N SER A 18 7.54 -9.41 -1.65
CA SER A 18 8.64 -9.14 -2.59
C SER A 18 8.27 -8.14 -3.68
N ASP A 19 6.99 -8.10 -4.07
CA ASP A 19 6.52 -7.23 -5.14
C ASP A 19 6.33 -5.79 -4.62
N LEU A 20 6.24 -5.60 -3.29
CA LEU A 20 6.16 -4.27 -2.68
C LEU A 20 7.44 -3.46 -2.83
N VAL A 21 8.59 -4.11 -3.07
CA VAL A 21 9.85 -3.40 -3.35
C VAL A 21 9.76 -2.57 -4.63
N LEU A 22 8.92 -2.98 -5.60
CA LEU A 22 8.73 -2.24 -6.84
C LEU A 22 8.11 -0.87 -6.57
N PHE A 23 7.32 -0.73 -5.49
CA PHE A 23 6.68 0.53 -5.10
C PHE A 23 7.67 1.62 -4.73
N GLU A 24 8.91 1.32 -4.32
CA GLU A 24 9.93 2.34 -4.04
C GLU A 24 10.19 3.27 -5.24
N SER A 25 10.01 2.76 -6.46
CA SER A 25 10.14 3.56 -7.70
C SER A 25 8.90 4.43 -7.99
N PHE A 26 7.78 4.18 -7.34
CA PHE A 26 6.49 4.87 -7.55
C PHE A 26 6.30 6.02 -6.54
N SER A 27 7.28 6.91 -6.46
CA SER A 27 7.31 8.07 -5.54
C SER A 27 6.20 9.10 -5.74
N PHE A 28 5.38 8.94 -6.76
CA PHE A 28 4.28 9.83 -7.12
C PHE A 28 2.90 9.32 -6.70
N VAL A 29 2.79 8.08 -6.22
CA VAL A 29 1.52 7.47 -5.83
C VAL A 29 0.99 8.13 -4.56
N GLN A 30 -0.27 8.55 -4.59
CA GLN A 30 -0.95 9.18 -3.46
C GLN A 30 -1.98 8.25 -2.83
N ILE A 31 -2.65 7.45 -3.63
CA ILE A 31 -3.62 6.46 -3.15
C ILE A 31 -3.22 5.09 -3.67
N LEU A 32 -3.00 4.15 -2.76
CA LEU A 32 -2.71 2.76 -3.07
C LEU A 32 -3.83 1.87 -2.54
N SER A 33 -4.39 1.00 -3.37
CA SER A 33 -5.37 -0.01 -2.96
C SER A 33 -4.81 -1.43 -3.10
N LEU A 34 -4.82 -2.19 -2.00
CA LEU A 34 -4.30 -3.55 -1.87
C LEU A 34 -5.39 -4.51 -1.33
N GLY A 35 -6.65 -4.26 -1.67
CA GLY A 35 -7.78 -5.11 -1.25
C GLY A 35 -7.55 -6.56 -1.63
N ASN A 36 -7.66 -7.47 -0.67
CA ASN A 36 -7.44 -8.91 -0.86
C ASN A 36 -6.00 -9.31 -1.24
N ALA A 37 -5.02 -8.42 -1.08
CA ALA A 37 -3.61 -8.76 -1.17
C ALA A 37 -3.16 -9.52 0.09
N LYS A 38 -2.34 -10.56 -0.08
CA LYS A 38 -1.79 -11.35 1.03
C LYS A 38 -0.36 -10.87 1.32
N ILE A 39 -0.27 -9.71 1.96
CA ILE A 39 1.01 -9.13 2.36
C ILE A 39 1.21 -9.22 3.89
N ALA A 40 2.45 -9.42 4.33
CA ALA A 40 2.82 -9.44 5.73
C ALA A 40 2.99 -8.01 6.28
N ASP A 41 2.83 -7.84 7.59
CA ASP A 41 2.98 -6.54 8.26
C ASP A 41 4.39 -5.94 8.04
N GLY A 42 5.43 -6.78 7.94
CA GLY A 42 6.78 -6.33 7.62
C GLY A 42 6.91 -5.71 6.22
N ALA A 43 6.06 -6.13 5.28
CA ALA A 43 6.06 -5.62 3.93
C ALA A 43 5.39 -4.23 3.81
N LEU A 44 4.55 -3.85 4.78
CA LEU A 44 4.05 -2.48 4.90
C LEU A 44 5.17 -1.47 5.15
N GLY A 45 6.33 -1.92 5.65
CA GLY A 45 7.55 -1.12 5.78
C GLY A 45 8.00 -0.49 4.45
N TYR A 46 7.81 -1.19 3.33
CA TYR A 46 8.14 -0.65 2.00
C TYR A 46 7.18 0.48 1.59
N LEU A 47 5.92 0.41 2.01
CA LEU A 47 4.91 1.43 1.71
C LEU A 47 5.09 2.69 2.56
N LEU A 48 5.63 2.57 3.78
CA LEU A 48 5.98 3.70 4.64
C LEU A 48 7.05 4.61 4.02
N ASN A 49 7.88 4.07 3.13
CA ASN A 49 8.92 4.84 2.44
C ASN A 49 8.39 5.60 1.21
N LEU A 50 7.09 5.53 0.91
CA LEU A 50 6.51 6.26 -0.22
C LEU A 50 6.30 7.74 0.14
N PRO A 51 7.05 8.68 -0.47
CA PRO A 51 7.13 10.06 0.01
C PRO A 51 5.84 10.88 -0.22
N LYS A 52 4.91 10.37 -1.03
CA LYS A 52 3.66 11.05 -1.39
C LYS A 52 2.41 10.23 -1.11
N LEU A 53 2.55 9.07 -0.47
CA LEU A 53 1.40 8.23 -0.17
C LEU A 53 0.55 8.90 0.92
N GLU A 54 -0.68 9.27 0.56
CA GLU A 54 -1.66 9.91 1.45
C GLU A 54 -2.68 8.91 1.97
N THR A 55 -2.98 7.87 1.21
CA THR A 55 -4.05 6.91 1.55
C THR A 55 -3.67 5.50 1.11
N LEU A 56 -3.74 4.57 2.05
CA LEU A 56 -3.67 3.13 1.79
C LEU A 56 -5.06 2.54 2.03
N ILE A 57 -5.62 1.90 1.01
CA ILE A 57 -6.91 1.22 1.04
C ILE A 57 -6.63 -0.28 0.95
N GLY A 58 -7.30 -1.08 1.76
CA GLY A 58 -7.15 -2.53 1.69
C GLY A 58 -6.39 -3.10 2.87
N LEU A 59 -7.17 -3.53 3.87
CA LEU A 59 -6.77 -4.55 4.83
C LEU A 59 -7.95 -5.50 4.96
N GLY A 60 -8.05 -6.41 4.00
CA GLY A 60 -8.90 -7.60 4.11
C GLY A 60 -8.20 -8.62 5.01
N SER A 61 -8.53 -8.60 6.31
CA SER A 61 -8.48 -9.77 7.21
C SER A 61 -7.20 -10.62 7.27
N ALA A 62 -6.01 -10.03 7.48
CA ALA A 62 -4.85 -10.82 7.95
C ALA A 62 -3.74 -10.03 8.69
N CYS A 63 -3.96 -8.80 9.17
CA CYS A 63 -3.02 -8.20 10.14
C CYS A 63 -3.05 -9.00 11.43
N SER A 64 -2.18 -10.00 11.55
CA SER A 64 -2.05 -10.83 12.74
C SER A 64 -1.24 -10.08 13.79
N LYS A 65 -1.94 -9.15 14.45
CA LYS A 65 -1.63 -8.49 15.73
C LYS A 65 -0.70 -7.27 15.67
N SER A 66 -1.21 -6.25 16.37
CA SER A 66 -0.49 -5.15 17.02
C SER A 66 0.17 -4.10 16.13
N HIS A 67 -0.60 -3.12 15.68
CA HIS A 67 -0.48 -1.75 16.22
C HIS A 67 -1.64 -0.89 15.70
N GLN A 68 -2.48 -0.44 16.64
CA GLN A 68 -3.31 0.73 16.42
C GLN A 68 -2.42 1.98 16.31
N ARG A 69 -2.92 2.97 15.55
CA ARG A 69 -2.33 4.29 15.20
C ARG A 69 -1.29 4.17 14.09
N PHE A 70 -1.46 4.83 12.94
CA PHE A 70 -1.89 6.22 12.76
C PHE A 70 -2.87 6.40 11.61
#